data_AF-A0A496USU1-F1
#
_entry.id   AF-A0A496USU1-F1
#
_cell.length_a   1.000
_cell.length_b   1.000
_cell.length_c   1.000
_cell.angle_alpha   90.00
_cell.angle_beta   90.00
_cell.angle_gamma   90.00
#
_symmetry.space_group_name_H-M   'P 1'
#
loop_
_entity.id
_entity.type
_entity.pdbx_description
1 polymer ?
#
loop_
_entity_poly.entity_id
_entity_poly.type
_entity_poly.pdbx_seq_one_letter_code
_entity_poly.pdbx_strand_id
1 'polypeptide(L)'
;TIYPDTIETGGTKRADTIKTHHNRVPIIEEMIAAGKVVEPLADLYKVEVRELGEMLGIPHDMIWRHPFPGPGLGVRLLCSDGSVSDAEQLAEIAPAVSAAAAEVGLAAAPLPIKSVGVKADLRSYEHPVLFHGDTDWATLKKVAGQVFKNVGGLNRALWNLGPSMPASFRPLAAGMTRDRLDLLRECDHLMMEGLRRHGIYGEVWQCPTVLVPLEIDGQGRELCILRPILSERAMTATAAELPAALLDELRRDILALPGISGLAYDLTSKPPGTIEWE
;
A
#
# COMPACT_ATOMS: atom_id res chain seq x y z
N THR A 1 7.16 16.94 -14.79
CA THR A 1 6.16 17.90 -14.30
C THR A 1 5.09 18.03 -15.36
N ILE A 2 3.86 17.75 -15.00
CA ILE A 2 2.67 17.92 -15.85
C ILE A 2 1.81 19.04 -15.31
N TYR A 3 0.77 19.44 -16.04
CA TYR A 3 -0.08 20.58 -15.67
C TYR A 3 -0.68 20.53 -14.25
N PRO A 4 -1.15 19.36 -13.73
CA PRO A 4 -1.55 19.25 -12.33
C PRO A 4 -0.46 19.62 -11.32
N ASP A 5 0.80 19.27 -11.60
CA ASP A 5 1.93 19.55 -10.70
C ASP A 5 2.21 21.06 -10.62
N THR A 6 1.97 21.81 -11.71
CA THR A 6 2.21 23.27 -11.77
C THR A 6 1.09 24.07 -11.09
N ILE A 7 -0.16 23.61 -11.16
CA ILE A 7 -1.28 24.20 -10.39
C ILE A 7 -1.07 24.01 -8.89
N GLU A 8 -0.68 22.81 -8.45
CA GLU A 8 -0.44 22.53 -7.04
C GLU A 8 0.73 23.36 -6.47
N THR A 9 1.68 23.79 -7.31
CA THR A 9 2.73 24.75 -6.91
C THR A 9 2.26 26.21 -6.82
N GLY A 10 1.12 26.56 -7.44
CA GLY A 10 0.67 27.96 -7.59
C GLY A 10 -0.38 28.45 -6.57
N GLY A 11 -0.95 27.58 -5.73
CA GLY A 11 -2.11 27.96 -4.91
C GLY A 11 -2.28 27.20 -3.61
N THR A 12 -1.91 27.85 -2.49
CA THR A 12 -2.62 27.96 -1.18
C THR A 12 -1.63 28.07 -0.01
N LYS A 13 -1.88 28.99 0.93
CA LYS A 13 -1.09 29.26 2.17
C LYS A 13 -0.95 28.08 3.17
N ARG A 14 -1.40 26.87 2.81
CA ARG A 14 -1.33 25.64 3.64
C ARG A 14 -0.74 24.42 2.90
N ALA A 15 -0.47 24.54 1.60
CA ALA A 15 0.16 23.46 0.83
C ALA A 15 1.61 23.18 1.27
N ASP A 16 2.30 24.20 1.76
CA ASP A 16 3.70 24.15 2.21
C ASP A 16 3.96 23.14 3.32
N THR A 17 2.96 22.84 4.15
CA THR A 17 3.08 21.96 5.32
C THR A 17 2.85 20.47 5.03
N ILE A 18 2.25 20.10 3.89
CA ILE A 18 1.77 18.72 3.65
C ILE A 18 2.45 18.06 2.46
N LYS A 19 2.98 18.82 1.49
CA LYS A 19 3.83 18.30 0.42
C LYS A 19 4.83 19.37 -0.02
N THR A 20 6.07 19.29 0.45
CA THR A 20 7.19 19.94 -0.23
C THR A 20 7.28 19.32 -1.63
N HIS A 21 6.95 20.10 -2.66
CA HIS A 21 6.99 19.63 -4.04
C HIS A 21 8.39 19.08 -4.36
N HIS A 22 8.47 17.78 -4.65
CA HIS A 22 9.73 17.03 -4.77
C HIS A 22 10.72 17.58 -5.82
N ASN A 23 10.29 18.50 -6.69
CA ASN A 23 11.08 19.03 -7.80
C ASN A 23 11.43 20.53 -7.69
N ARG A 24 11.07 21.23 -6.61
CA ARG A 24 11.33 22.68 -6.46
C ARG A 24 12.28 22.93 -5.29
N VAL A 25 13.46 22.31 -5.37
CA VAL A 25 14.57 22.57 -4.43
C VAL A 25 15.34 23.83 -4.85
N PRO A 26 16.07 24.51 -3.94
CA PRO A 26 16.68 25.82 -4.23
C PRO A 26 17.51 25.86 -5.52
N ILE A 27 18.30 24.81 -5.78
CA ILE A 27 19.10 24.70 -7.00
C ILE A 27 18.25 24.63 -8.29
N ILE A 28 17.09 23.97 -8.24
CA ILE A 28 16.18 23.90 -9.38
C ILE A 28 15.49 25.26 -9.59
N GLU A 29 15.13 25.96 -8.52
CA GLU A 29 14.56 27.32 -8.63
C GLU A 29 15.56 28.31 -9.26
N GLU A 30 16.83 28.25 -8.86
CA GLU A 30 17.90 29.03 -9.48
C GLU A 30 18.05 28.71 -10.98
N MET A 31 17.97 27.43 -11.34
CA MET A 31 18.03 27.01 -12.74
C MET A 31 16.81 27.47 -13.55
N ILE A 32 15.61 27.44 -12.97
CA ILE A 32 14.39 27.97 -13.59
C ILE A 32 14.52 29.49 -13.80
N ALA A 33 14.96 30.22 -12.78
CA ALA A 33 15.18 31.68 -12.85
C ALA A 33 16.25 32.03 -13.90
N ALA A 34 17.27 31.19 -14.07
CA ALA A 34 18.28 31.34 -15.10
C ALA A 34 17.84 30.88 -16.50
N GLY A 35 16.58 30.45 -16.70
CA GLY A 35 16.05 29.98 -17.98
C GLY A 35 16.66 28.67 -18.46
N LYS A 36 17.20 27.84 -17.56
CA LYS A 36 17.91 26.59 -17.87
C LYS A 36 17.04 25.33 -17.79
N VAL A 37 15.76 25.48 -17.44
CA VAL A 37 14.82 24.35 -17.29
C VAL A 37 13.73 24.47 -18.34
N VAL A 38 13.50 23.37 -19.08
CA VAL A 38 12.40 23.23 -20.04
C VAL A 38 11.50 22.10 -19.55
N GLU A 39 10.19 22.33 -19.50
CA GLU A 39 9.18 21.36 -19.07
C GLU A 39 8.20 21.09 -20.22
N PRO A 40 8.51 20.20 -21.18
CA PRO A 40 7.74 20.04 -22.43
C PRO A 40 6.30 19.55 -22.26
N LEU A 41 5.99 18.99 -21.08
CA LEU A 41 4.70 18.41 -20.75
C LEU A 41 3.89 19.30 -19.78
N ALA A 42 4.38 20.52 -19.49
CA ALA A 42 3.80 21.39 -18.46
C ALA A 42 2.35 21.80 -18.74
N ASP A 43 1.93 21.81 -20.01
CA ASP A 43 0.57 22.17 -20.44
C ASP A 43 -0.34 20.96 -20.64
N LEU A 44 0.14 19.75 -20.37
CA LEU A 44 -0.60 18.51 -20.61
C LEU A 44 -1.09 17.87 -19.31
N TYR A 45 -2.30 17.34 -19.35
CA TYR A 45 -2.86 16.43 -18.36
C TYR A 45 -2.31 15.01 -18.55
N LYS A 46 -2.46 14.17 -17.52
CA LYS A 46 -1.94 12.79 -17.52
C LYS A 46 -2.46 11.94 -18.68
N VAL A 47 -3.71 12.12 -19.09
CA VAL A 47 -4.28 11.39 -20.24
C VAL A 47 -3.64 11.84 -21.55
N GLU A 48 -3.47 13.15 -21.75
CA GLU A 48 -2.84 13.71 -22.95
C GLU A 48 -1.37 13.31 -23.07
N VAL A 49 -0.64 13.21 -21.96
CA VAL A 49 0.74 12.68 -21.95
C VAL A 49 0.78 11.23 -22.43
N ARG A 50 -0.23 10.42 -22.10
CA ARG A 50 -0.31 9.02 -22.55
C ARG A 50 -0.59 8.95 -24.05
N GLU A 51 -1.57 9.70 -24.53
CA GLU A 51 -1.92 9.79 -25.95
C GLU A 51 -0.72 10.27 -26.78
N LEU A 52 -0.02 11.31 -26.32
CA LEU A 52 1.21 11.79 -26.95
C LEU A 52 2.28 10.70 -27.01
N GLY A 53 2.46 9.93 -25.94
CA GLY A 53 3.40 8.80 -25.92
C GLY A 53 3.08 7.76 -27.00
N GLU A 54 1.80 7.44 -27.21
CA GLU A 54 1.36 6.49 -28.24
C GLU A 54 1.61 7.04 -29.64
N MET A 55 1.33 8.33 -29.87
CA MET A 55 1.63 9.01 -31.13
C MET A 55 3.13 9.01 -31.45
N LEU A 56 3.99 9.03 -30.44
CA LEU A 56 5.45 8.94 -30.57
C LEU A 56 5.95 7.49 -30.76
N GLY A 57 5.05 6.50 -30.80
CA GLY A 57 5.40 5.09 -31.00
C GLY A 57 5.95 4.39 -29.76
N ILE A 58 5.75 4.96 -28.56
CA ILE A 58 6.14 4.30 -27.32
C ILE A 58 5.18 3.13 -27.05
N PRO A 59 5.67 1.93 -26.64
CA PRO A 59 4.83 0.79 -26.35
C PRO A 59 3.72 1.09 -25.32
N HIS A 60 2.50 0.63 -25.63
CA HIS A 60 1.30 0.89 -24.83
C HIS A 60 1.47 0.43 -23.37
N ASP A 61 2.02 -0.77 -23.15
CA ASP A 61 2.28 -1.34 -21.82
C ASP A 61 3.23 -0.48 -20.97
N MET A 62 4.17 0.23 -21.62
CA MET A 62 5.08 1.14 -20.93
C MET A 62 4.41 2.47 -20.54
N ILE A 63 3.52 2.99 -21.40
CA ILE A 63 2.76 4.24 -21.16
C ILE A 63 1.71 4.04 -20.06
N TRP A 64 1.02 2.90 -20.12
CA TRP A 64 -0.12 2.57 -19.25
C TRP A 64 0.27 1.79 -18.00
N ARG A 65 1.59 1.65 -17.74
CA ARG A 65 2.07 1.05 -16.49
C ARG A 65 1.51 1.77 -15.26
N HIS A 66 1.35 1.01 -14.18
CA HIS A 66 0.99 1.55 -12.87
C HIS A 66 1.98 2.63 -12.44
N PRO A 67 1.51 3.65 -11.70
CA PRO A 67 2.41 4.59 -11.03
C PRO A 67 3.39 3.85 -10.11
N PHE A 68 4.66 4.27 -10.14
CA PHE A 68 5.71 3.77 -9.26
C PHE A 68 6.36 4.95 -8.54
N PRO A 69 6.42 4.94 -7.20
CA PRO A 69 6.90 6.09 -6.43
C PRO A 69 8.39 6.34 -6.67
N GLY A 70 8.84 7.59 -6.53
CA GLY A 70 10.26 7.97 -6.70
C GLY A 70 11.22 7.17 -5.80
N PRO A 71 10.94 7.02 -4.49
CA PRO A 71 11.70 6.13 -3.59
C PRO A 71 11.58 4.62 -3.90
N GLY A 72 10.71 4.24 -4.84
CA GLY A 72 10.52 2.87 -5.30
C GLY A 72 10.16 1.88 -4.19
N LEU A 73 10.88 0.76 -4.14
CA LEU A 73 10.65 -0.29 -3.14
C LEU A 73 11.00 0.14 -1.70
N GLY A 74 11.74 1.24 -1.52
CA GLY A 74 12.10 1.72 -0.18
C GLY A 74 10.91 2.11 0.69
N VAL A 75 9.77 2.46 0.07
CA VAL A 75 8.50 2.79 0.75
C VAL A 75 7.52 1.60 0.81
N ARG A 76 7.99 0.43 0.37
CA ARG A 76 7.25 -0.83 0.33
C ARG A 76 7.96 -1.95 1.11
N LEU A 77 9.09 -1.63 1.73
CA LEU A 77 9.88 -2.55 2.52
C LEU A 77 9.96 -1.99 3.94
N LEU A 78 9.09 -2.48 4.80
CA LEU A 78 9.07 -2.02 6.19
C LEU A 78 10.35 -2.48 6.90
N CYS A 79 10.81 -1.65 7.82
CA CYS A 79 11.95 -1.95 8.67
C CYS A 79 11.51 -1.94 10.14
N SER A 80 12.14 -2.76 10.96
CA SER A 80 11.89 -2.85 12.39
C SER A 80 13.18 -3.23 13.12
N ASP A 81 13.31 -2.80 14.36
CA ASP A 81 14.35 -3.27 15.29
C ASP A 81 13.94 -4.53 16.06
N GLY A 82 12.75 -5.07 15.78
CA GLY A 82 12.17 -6.24 16.45
C GLY A 82 11.44 -5.92 17.75
N SER A 83 11.40 -4.64 18.17
CA SER A 83 10.69 -4.23 19.38
C SER A 83 9.21 -3.92 19.11
N VAL A 84 8.39 -4.00 20.16
CA VAL A 84 7.00 -3.55 20.17
C VAL A 84 6.87 -2.41 21.16
N SER A 85 6.89 -1.16 20.67
CA SER A 85 6.90 0.02 21.55
C SER A 85 5.61 0.21 22.36
N ASP A 86 4.47 -0.27 21.83
CA ASP A 86 3.14 0.07 22.33
C ASP A 86 2.33 -1.21 22.69
N ALA A 87 2.99 -2.19 23.33
CA ALA A 87 2.40 -3.49 23.64
C ALA A 87 1.13 -3.39 24.52
N GLU A 88 1.09 -2.43 25.45
CA GLU A 88 -0.07 -2.17 26.31
C GLU A 88 -1.30 -1.73 25.49
N GLN A 89 -1.09 -0.82 24.53
CA GLN A 89 -2.15 -0.36 23.63
C GLN A 89 -2.69 -1.51 22.78
N LEU A 90 -1.82 -2.38 22.26
CA LEU A 90 -2.24 -3.57 21.49
C LEU A 90 -3.11 -4.50 22.33
N ALA A 91 -2.73 -4.75 23.58
CA ALA A 91 -3.52 -5.57 24.50
C ALA A 91 -4.87 -4.93 24.84
N GLU A 92 -4.93 -3.60 24.94
CA GLU A 92 -6.18 -2.86 25.18
C GLU A 92 -7.15 -2.93 24.00
N ILE A 93 -6.67 -2.79 22.77
CA ILE A 93 -7.54 -2.78 21.58
C ILE A 93 -7.92 -4.17 21.09
N ALA A 94 -7.16 -5.22 21.43
CA ALA A 94 -7.38 -6.58 20.93
C ALA A 94 -8.79 -7.14 21.21
N PRO A 95 -9.37 -7.02 22.42
CA PRO A 95 -10.74 -7.48 22.68
C PRO A 95 -11.78 -6.75 21.82
N ALA A 96 -11.62 -5.44 21.63
CA ALA A 96 -12.55 -4.63 20.82
C ALA A 96 -12.48 -5.00 19.33
N VAL A 97 -11.26 -5.25 18.82
CA VAL A 97 -11.02 -5.77 17.46
C VAL A 97 -11.70 -7.14 17.28
N SER A 98 -11.48 -8.06 18.20
CA SER A 98 -12.06 -9.40 18.13
C SER A 98 -13.58 -9.37 18.18
N ALA A 99 -14.17 -8.51 19.02
CA ALA A 99 -15.63 -8.36 19.11
C ALA A 99 -16.22 -7.82 17.80
N ALA A 100 -15.61 -6.78 17.22
CA ALA A 100 -16.06 -6.18 15.95
C ALA A 100 -16.02 -7.17 14.77
N ALA A 101 -15.02 -8.06 14.73
CA ALA A 101 -14.92 -9.10 13.70
C ALA A 101 -15.93 -10.24 13.92
N ALA A 102 -16.17 -10.63 15.18
CA ALA A 102 -17.09 -11.70 15.52
C ALA A 102 -18.55 -11.41 15.13
N GLU A 103 -18.96 -10.13 15.12
CA GLU A 103 -20.29 -9.69 14.65
C GLU A 103 -20.60 -10.11 13.20
N VAL A 104 -19.56 -10.32 12.39
CA VAL A 104 -19.67 -10.74 10.98
C VAL A 104 -19.08 -12.13 10.74
N GLY A 105 -18.83 -12.90 11.81
CA GLY A 105 -18.32 -14.27 11.71
C GLY A 105 -16.84 -14.37 11.33
N LEU A 106 -16.05 -13.32 11.54
CA LEU A 106 -14.61 -13.30 11.27
C LEU A 106 -13.79 -13.36 12.57
N ALA A 107 -12.59 -13.91 12.48
CA ALA A 107 -11.55 -13.74 13.49
C ALA A 107 -10.73 -12.48 13.18
N ALA A 108 -10.19 -11.81 14.21
CA ALA A 108 -9.27 -10.70 14.00
C ALA A 108 -8.28 -10.50 15.14
N ALA A 109 -7.12 -9.93 14.81
CA ALA A 109 -6.12 -9.49 15.78
C ALA A 109 -5.40 -8.22 15.29
N PRO A 110 -5.10 -7.26 16.18
CA PRO A 110 -4.21 -6.15 15.83
C PRO A 110 -2.77 -6.66 15.63
N LEU A 111 -2.04 -6.05 14.69
CA LEU A 111 -0.67 -6.44 14.37
C LEU A 111 0.35 -5.57 15.10
N PRO A 112 1.44 -6.14 15.63
CA PRO A 112 2.46 -5.44 16.42
C PRO A 112 3.47 -4.67 15.55
N ILE A 113 2.98 -4.02 14.50
CA ILE A 113 3.73 -3.16 13.58
C ILE A 113 2.95 -1.86 13.40
N LYS A 114 3.61 -0.83 12.88
CA LYS A 114 2.95 0.41 12.47
C LYS A 114 3.04 0.58 10.97
N SER A 115 2.06 1.26 10.41
CA SER A 115 2.08 1.70 9.01
C SER A 115 1.70 3.17 8.93
N VAL A 116 1.99 3.82 7.81
CA VAL A 116 1.53 5.19 7.58
C VAL A 116 0.03 5.26 7.26
N GLY A 117 -0.65 6.23 7.91
CA GLY A 117 -2.01 6.67 7.63
C GLY A 117 -2.13 8.20 7.55
N VAL A 118 -3.35 8.69 7.30
CA VAL A 118 -3.69 10.12 7.31
C VAL A 118 -4.93 10.36 8.15
N LYS A 119 -4.83 11.30 9.11
CA LYS A 119 -5.94 11.79 9.93
C LYS A 119 -5.96 13.31 9.90
N ALA A 120 -7.07 13.90 9.47
CA ALA A 120 -7.25 15.36 9.42
C ALA A 120 -6.03 16.10 8.81
N ASP A 121 -5.58 15.62 7.65
CA ASP A 121 -4.43 16.14 6.87
C ASP A 121 -3.04 15.96 7.51
N LEU A 122 -2.94 15.29 8.65
CA LEU A 122 -1.67 14.93 9.29
C LEU A 122 -1.32 13.46 9.06
N ARG A 123 -0.02 13.20 8.92
CA ARG A 123 0.55 11.85 8.86
C ARG A 123 0.46 11.19 10.23
N SER A 124 -0.05 9.95 10.29
CA SER A 124 -0.10 9.15 11.52
C SER A 124 0.55 7.79 11.32
N TYR A 125 1.05 7.20 12.41
CA TYR A 125 1.58 5.83 12.43
C TYR A 125 0.82 5.02 13.47
N GLU A 126 0.05 4.05 13.00
CA GLU A 126 -0.91 3.28 13.80
C GLU A 126 -0.88 1.81 13.39
N HIS A 127 -1.57 0.98 14.17
CA HIS A 127 -1.55 -0.46 14.01
C HIS A 127 -2.49 -0.93 12.88
N PRO A 128 -2.05 -1.91 12.07
CA PRO A 128 -2.96 -2.69 11.26
C PRO A 128 -3.79 -3.66 12.11
N VAL A 129 -4.95 -4.06 11.60
CA VAL A 129 -5.69 -5.24 12.05
C VAL A 129 -5.71 -6.29 10.94
N LEU A 130 -5.52 -7.55 11.30
CA LEU A 130 -5.64 -8.70 10.41
C LEU A 130 -6.95 -9.43 10.69
N PHE A 131 -7.80 -9.57 9.68
CA PHE A 131 -9.02 -10.36 9.67
C PHE A 131 -8.78 -11.71 9.00
N HIS A 132 -9.49 -12.74 9.44
CA HIS A 132 -9.49 -14.06 8.81
C HIS A 132 -10.87 -14.70 8.85
N GLY A 133 -11.21 -15.43 7.80
CA GLY A 133 -12.48 -16.14 7.62
C GLY A 133 -12.99 -16.02 6.20
N ASP A 134 -13.92 -16.91 5.85
CA ASP A 134 -14.59 -16.94 4.56
C ASP A 134 -15.82 -16.02 4.58
N THR A 135 -15.83 -15.00 3.73
CA THR A 135 -16.96 -14.09 3.59
C THR A 135 -16.96 -13.41 2.22
N ASP A 136 -18.05 -12.73 1.88
CA ASP A 136 -18.15 -11.98 0.64
C ASP A 136 -17.40 -10.62 0.71
N TRP A 137 -17.09 -10.08 -0.46
CA TRP A 137 -16.36 -8.82 -0.58
C TRP A 137 -17.07 -7.62 0.05
N ALA A 138 -18.40 -7.58 0.02
CA ALA A 138 -19.17 -6.49 0.62
C ALA A 138 -19.01 -6.50 2.15
N THR A 139 -19.02 -7.69 2.76
CA THR A 139 -18.77 -7.88 4.19
C THR A 139 -17.34 -7.49 4.57
N LEU A 140 -16.32 -7.91 3.80
CA LEU A 140 -14.92 -7.48 4.01
C LEU A 140 -14.76 -5.96 3.99
N LYS A 141 -15.33 -5.28 2.98
CA LYS A 141 -15.28 -3.80 2.91
C LYS A 141 -16.01 -3.13 4.07
N LYS A 142 -17.16 -3.68 4.46
CA LYS A 142 -17.96 -3.14 5.56
C LYS A 142 -17.17 -3.21 6.88
N VAL A 143 -16.62 -4.37 7.22
CA VAL A 143 -15.86 -4.54 8.47
C VAL A 143 -14.58 -3.69 8.47
N ALA A 144 -13.87 -3.64 7.33
CA ALA A 144 -12.67 -2.80 7.16
C ALA A 144 -12.96 -1.32 7.42
N GLY A 145 -14.11 -0.79 6.97
CA GLY A 145 -14.48 0.60 7.21
C GLY A 145 -15.02 0.88 8.61
N GLN A 146 -15.67 -0.11 9.25
CA GLN A 146 -16.27 0.04 10.58
C GLN A 146 -15.24 -0.06 11.70
N VAL A 147 -14.23 -0.92 11.58
CA VAL A 147 -13.25 -1.16 12.65
C VAL A 147 -12.54 0.12 13.08
N PHE A 148 -12.21 1.01 12.13
CA PHE A 148 -11.54 2.30 12.42
C PHE A 148 -12.41 3.31 13.16
N LYS A 149 -13.74 3.17 13.10
CA LYS A 149 -14.68 4.04 13.82
C LYS A 149 -14.85 3.59 15.27
N ASN A 150 -14.76 2.28 15.48
CA ASN A 150 -15.06 1.63 16.74
C ASN A 150 -13.81 1.43 17.61
N VAL A 151 -12.64 1.33 16.99
CA VAL A 151 -11.38 1.04 17.66
C VAL A 151 -10.33 2.08 17.27
N GLY A 152 -9.90 2.89 18.24
CA GLY A 152 -8.83 3.86 18.07
C GLY A 152 -7.46 3.19 17.91
N GLY A 153 -6.49 3.92 17.33
CA GLY A 153 -5.13 3.40 17.14
C GLY A 153 -4.95 2.44 15.97
N LEU A 154 -5.96 2.30 15.10
CA LEU A 154 -5.90 1.50 13.88
C LEU A 154 -5.94 2.37 12.61
N ASN A 155 -5.17 1.98 11.60
CA ASN A 155 -5.16 2.65 10.29
C ASN A 155 -5.14 1.74 9.06
N ARG A 156 -5.01 0.42 9.25
CA ARG A 156 -5.07 -0.57 8.16
C ARG A 156 -5.94 -1.76 8.53
N ALA A 157 -6.66 -2.26 7.54
CA ALA A 157 -7.50 -3.45 7.62
C ALA A 157 -6.99 -4.44 6.58
N LEU A 158 -6.45 -5.56 7.06
CA LEU A 158 -5.86 -6.62 6.26
C LEU A 158 -6.76 -7.85 6.29
N TRP A 159 -6.89 -8.54 5.17
CA TRP A 159 -7.47 -9.88 5.11
C TRP A 159 -6.38 -10.92 4.94
N ASN A 160 -6.30 -11.86 5.86
CA ASN A 160 -5.38 -12.98 5.82
C ASN A 160 -5.77 -13.94 4.68
N LEU A 161 -4.88 -14.10 3.71
CA LEU A 161 -5.05 -15.08 2.63
C LEU A 161 -4.49 -16.46 3.00
N GLY A 162 -3.88 -16.61 4.18
CA GLY A 162 -3.47 -17.89 4.72
C GLY A 162 -4.64 -18.81 5.12
N PRO A 163 -4.36 -20.09 5.41
CA PRO A 163 -5.38 -21.12 5.63
C PRO A 163 -6.13 -20.99 6.96
N SER A 164 -5.54 -20.31 7.95
CA SER A 164 -6.10 -20.14 9.29
C SER A 164 -5.66 -18.80 9.89
N MET A 165 -6.40 -18.31 10.89
CA MET A 165 -5.96 -17.19 11.70
C MET A 165 -4.65 -17.56 12.42
N PRO A 166 -3.58 -16.76 12.31
CA PRO A 166 -2.35 -17.04 13.03
C PRO A 166 -2.52 -16.98 14.54
N ALA A 167 -1.75 -17.81 15.24
CA ALA A 167 -1.73 -17.87 16.70
C ALA A 167 -0.77 -16.83 17.31
N SER A 168 0.28 -16.43 16.57
CA SER A 168 1.23 -15.43 17.07
C SER A 168 1.82 -14.54 15.97
N PHE A 169 2.16 -13.32 16.38
CA PHE A 169 2.79 -12.29 15.56
C PHE A 169 4.00 -11.74 16.29
N ARG A 170 5.17 -11.71 15.63
CA ARG A 170 6.39 -11.19 16.25
C ARG A 170 7.18 -10.34 15.25
N PRO A 171 7.43 -9.04 15.54
CA PRO A 171 8.30 -8.24 14.69
C PRO A 171 9.71 -8.83 14.64
N LEU A 172 10.31 -8.77 13.46
CA LEU A 172 11.68 -9.19 13.20
C LEU A 172 12.59 -7.96 13.12
N ALA A 173 13.77 -8.05 13.71
CA ALA A 173 14.81 -7.04 13.51
C ALA A 173 15.33 -7.14 12.07
N ALA A 174 14.93 -6.20 11.21
CA ALA A 174 15.25 -6.20 9.81
C ALA A 174 15.29 -4.78 9.23
N GLY A 175 16.39 -4.45 8.55
CA GLY A 175 16.57 -3.22 7.80
C GLY A 175 16.48 -3.44 6.29
N MET A 176 16.72 -2.40 5.50
CA MET A 176 16.76 -2.52 4.04
C MET A 176 18.05 -3.19 3.58
N THR A 177 17.94 -4.44 3.12
CA THR A 177 19.06 -5.23 2.57
C THR A 177 18.77 -5.66 1.15
N ARG A 178 19.82 -6.06 0.42
CA ARG A 178 19.67 -6.59 -0.94
C ARG A 178 18.74 -7.80 -0.98
N ASP A 179 18.94 -8.77 -0.09
CA ASP A 179 18.18 -10.02 -0.09
C ASP A 179 16.68 -9.78 0.18
N ARG A 180 16.35 -8.87 1.10
CA ARG A 180 14.95 -8.48 1.35
C ARG A 180 14.33 -7.73 0.17
N LEU A 181 15.12 -6.88 -0.50
CA LEU A 181 14.66 -6.21 -1.73
C LEU A 181 14.47 -7.21 -2.87
N ASP A 182 15.32 -8.23 -2.99
CA ASP A 182 15.19 -9.29 -4.00
C ASP A 182 13.93 -10.13 -3.74
N LEU A 183 13.65 -10.48 -2.48
CA LEU A 183 12.39 -11.12 -2.11
C LEU A 183 11.17 -10.26 -2.45
N LEU A 184 11.21 -8.96 -2.12
CA LEU A 184 10.11 -8.04 -2.45
C LEU A 184 9.93 -7.90 -3.97
N ARG A 185 11.00 -7.88 -4.76
CA ARG A 185 10.93 -7.86 -6.23
C ARG A 185 10.22 -9.10 -6.76
N GLU A 186 10.51 -10.27 -6.20
CA GLU A 186 9.86 -11.52 -6.60
C GLU A 186 8.36 -11.50 -6.28
N CYS A 187 7.99 -11.09 -5.07
CA CYS A 187 6.59 -10.94 -4.69
C CYS A 187 5.85 -9.95 -5.62
N ASP A 188 6.45 -8.79 -5.89
CA ASP A 188 5.86 -7.78 -6.78
C ASP A 188 5.75 -8.28 -8.22
N HIS A 189 6.77 -8.99 -8.71
CA HIS A 189 6.75 -9.61 -10.03
C HIS A 189 5.59 -10.60 -10.18
N LEU A 190 5.40 -11.50 -9.21
CA LEU A 190 4.30 -12.46 -9.20
C LEU A 190 2.93 -11.76 -9.22
N MET A 191 2.77 -10.69 -8.43
CA MET A 191 1.55 -9.88 -8.41
C MET A 191 1.28 -9.21 -9.76
N MET A 192 2.28 -8.50 -10.31
CA MET A 192 2.14 -7.77 -11.57
C MET A 192 1.88 -8.71 -12.75
N GLU A 193 2.57 -9.84 -12.82
CA GLU A 193 2.33 -10.85 -13.84
C GLU A 193 0.99 -11.55 -13.67
N GLY A 194 0.56 -11.80 -12.44
CA GLY A 194 -0.78 -12.32 -12.16
C GLY A 194 -1.87 -11.38 -12.69
N LEU A 195 -1.77 -10.07 -12.40
CA LEU A 195 -2.70 -9.07 -12.96
C LEU A 195 -2.71 -9.08 -14.50
N ARG A 196 -1.55 -9.24 -15.16
CA ARG A 196 -1.45 -9.30 -16.63
C ARG A 196 -2.06 -10.59 -17.18
N ARG A 197 -1.71 -11.75 -16.63
CA ARG A 197 -2.23 -13.06 -17.04
C ARG A 197 -3.75 -13.14 -16.95
N HIS A 198 -4.32 -12.54 -15.92
CA HIS A 198 -5.76 -12.50 -15.71
C HIS A 198 -6.46 -11.33 -16.44
N GLY A 199 -5.71 -10.50 -17.17
CA GLY A 199 -6.26 -9.44 -18.02
C GLY A 199 -6.76 -8.19 -17.29
N ILE A 200 -6.51 -8.08 -15.97
CA ILE A 200 -7.06 -7.02 -15.11
C ILE A 200 -6.03 -5.95 -14.69
N TYR A 201 -4.82 -5.99 -15.27
CA TYR A 201 -3.76 -5.02 -14.97
C TYR A 201 -4.23 -3.57 -15.17
N GLY A 202 -5.01 -3.28 -16.22
CA GLY A 202 -5.54 -1.95 -16.50
C GLY A 202 -6.73 -1.54 -15.63
N GLU A 203 -7.41 -2.51 -14.98
CA GLU A 203 -8.56 -2.26 -14.11
C GLU A 203 -8.12 -1.82 -12.71
N VAL A 204 -6.98 -2.33 -12.25
CA VAL A 204 -6.34 -1.90 -11.00
C VAL A 204 -5.52 -0.63 -11.27
N TRP A 205 -5.75 0.44 -10.52
CA TRP A 205 -5.06 1.72 -10.73
C TRP A 205 -3.59 1.65 -10.31
N GLN A 206 -3.33 1.01 -9.18
CA GLN A 206 -2.00 0.74 -8.65
C GLN A 206 -2.09 -0.44 -7.67
N CYS A 207 -1.04 -1.26 -7.57
CA CYS A 207 -0.98 -2.32 -6.57
C CYS A 207 0.38 -2.37 -5.87
N PRO A 208 0.61 -1.61 -4.78
CA PRO A 208 1.79 -1.83 -3.95
C PRO A 208 1.84 -3.25 -3.41
N THR A 209 2.94 -3.94 -3.66
CA THR A 209 3.33 -5.16 -2.94
C THR A 209 4.28 -4.73 -1.83
N VAL A 210 4.02 -5.16 -0.60
CA VAL A 210 4.74 -4.67 0.59
C VAL A 210 5.32 -5.86 1.35
N LEU A 211 6.60 -5.76 1.70
CA LEU A 211 7.27 -6.76 2.54
C LEU A 211 7.41 -6.21 3.96
N VAL A 212 6.91 -6.98 4.92
CA VAL A 212 6.80 -6.57 6.32
C VAL A 212 7.60 -7.52 7.20
N PRO A 213 8.52 -7.03 8.05
CA PRO A 213 9.31 -7.85 8.95
C PRO A 213 8.49 -8.30 10.15
N LEU A 214 7.45 -9.08 9.89
CA LEU A 214 6.54 -9.64 10.87
C LEU A 214 6.48 -11.15 10.66
N GLU A 215 7.00 -11.87 11.66
CA GLU A 215 6.90 -13.31 11.74
C GLU A 215 5.49 -13.74 12.14
N ILE A 216 5.03 -14.77 11.44
CA ILE A 216 3.75 -15.45 11.68
C ILE A 216 4.08 -16.86 12.17
N ASP A 217 3.48 -17.25 13.29
CA ASP A 217 3.56 -18.60 13.87
C ASP A 217 4.99 -19.17 14.02
N GLY A 218 5.95 -18.31 14.38
CA GLY A 218 7.31 -18.72 14.75
C GLY A 218 8.19 -19.19 13.58
N GLN A 219 7.85 -18.84 12.34
CA GLN A 219 8.53 -19.38 11.15
C GLN A 219 9.85 -18.68 10.78
N GLY A 220 10.22 -17.57 11.42
CA GLY A 220 11.43 -16.79 11.10
C GLY A 220 11.37 -16.02 9.78
N ARG A 221 10.18 -15.88 9.18
CA ARG A 221 9.97 -15.33 7.83
C ARG A 221 9.05 -14.11 7.86
N GLU A 222 8.89 -13.45 6.72
CA GLU A 222 8.21 -12.16 6.64
C GLU A 222 6.78 -12.28 6.08
N LEU A 223 5.98 -11.24 6.30
CA LEU A 223 4.62 -11.12 5.78
C LEU A 223 4.67 -10.32 4.47
N CYS A 224 4.07 -10.85 3.40
CA CYS A 224 3.80 -10.10 2.19
C CYS A 224 2.38 -9.53 2.23
N ILE A 225 2.21 -8.26 1.88
CA ILE A 225 0.91 -7.59 1.77
C ILE A 225 0.69 -7.16 0.33
N LEU A 226 -0.46 -7.53 -0.23
CA LEU A 226 -0.95 -7.08 -1.53
C LEU A 226 -1.91 -5.91 -1.32
N ARG A 227 -1.67 -4.79 -2.00
CA ARG A 227 -2.50 -3.59 -1.87
C ARG A 227 -3.07 -3.13 -3.21
N PRO A 228 -4.00 -3.87 -3.83
CA PRO A 228 -4.61 -3.43 -5.08
C PRO A 228 -5.61 -2.31 -4.84
N ILE A 229 -5.48 -1.22 -5.60
CA ILE A 229 -6.20 0.03 -5.39
C ILE A 229 -7.02 0.37 -6.63
N LEU A 230 -8.27 0.78 -6.39
CA LEU A 230 -9.08 1.56 -7.33
C LEU A 230 -9.03 3.02 -6.92
N SER A 231 -8.80 3.91 -7.89
CA SER A 231 -8.89 5.35 -7.67
C SER A 231 -9.29 6.08 -8.93
N GLU A 232 -10.31 6.93 -8.83
CA GLU A 232 -10.74 7.80 -9.92
C GLU A 232 -9.86 9.07 -10.00
N ARG A 233 -9.35 9.58 -8.86
CA ARG A 233 -8.64 10.88 -8.77
C ARG A 233 -7.52 10.97 -7.70
N ALA A 234 -7.00 9.85 -7.20
CA ALA A 234 -5.96 9.75 -6.14
C ALA A 234 -6.30 10.35 -4.75
N MET A 235 -7.37 11.14 -4.64
CA MET A 235 -7.84 11.75 -3.39
C MET A 235 -8.63 10.75 -2.52
N THR A 236 -9.44 9.91 -3.15
CA THR A 236 -10.12 8.78 -2.53
C THR A 236 -9.68 7.50 -3.23
N ALA A 237 -9.37 6.47 -2.43
CA ALA A 237 -8.91 5.18 -2.93
C ALA A 237 -9.57 4.07 -2.12
N THR A 238 -10.04 3.04 -2.80
CA THR A 238 -10.61 1.83 -2.20
C THR A 238 -9.81 0.61 -2.66
N ALA A 239 -9.91 -0.48 -1.93
CA ALA A 239 -9.36 -1.74 -2.40
C ALA A 239 -10.09 -2.19 -3.68
N ALA A 240 -9.33 -2.65 -4.68
CA ALA A 240 -9.91 -3.38 -5.80
C ALA A 240 -10.38 -4.75 -5.33
N GLU A 241 -11.35 -5.37 -6.01
CA GLU A 241 -11.69 -6.78 -5.82
C GLU A 241 -10.94 -7.59 -6.87
N LEU A 242 -10.17 -8.61 -6.46
CA LEU A 242 -9.48 -9.49 -7.40
C LEU A 242 -10.26 -10.79 -7.61
N PRO A 243 -10.21 -11.38 -8.82
CA PRO A 243 -10.80 -12.69 -9.08
C PRO A 243 -10.24 -13.77 -8.15
N ALA A 244 -11.10 -14.68 -7.69
CA ALA A 244 -10.69 -15.80 -6.83
C ALA A 244 -9.56 -16.64 -7.44
N ALA A 245 -9.60 -16.88 -8.76
CA ALA A 245 -8.55 -17.61 -9.46
C ALA A 245 -7.17 -16.95 -9.35
N LEU A 246 -7.11 -15.62 -9.39
CA LEU A 246 -5.87 -14.87 -9.19
C LEU A 246 -5.43 -14.94 -7.73
N LEU A 247 -6.35 -14.81 -6.77
CA LEU A 247 -6.00 -14.93 -5.35
C LEU A 247 -5.41 -16.31 -5.02
N ASP A 248 -5.96 -17.38 -5.61
CA ASP A 248 -5.48 -18.74 -5.38
C ASP A 248 -4.10 -18.98 -6.03
N GLU A 249 -3.86 -18.40 -7.20
CA GLU A 249 -2.54 -18.37 -7.84
C GLU A 249 -1.52 -17.65 -6.96
N LEU A 250 -1.82 -16.44 -6.50
CA LEU A 250 -0.92 -15.64 -5.66
C LEU A 250 -0.65 -16.30 -4.32
N ARG A 251 -1.68 -16.91 -3.69
CA ARG A 251 -1.51 -17.72 -2.48
C ARG A 251 -0.49 -18.82 -2.69
N ARG A 252 -0.66 -19.63 -3.74
CA ARG A 252 0.23 -20.75 -4.03
C ARG A 252 1.66 -20.27 -4.29
N ASP A 253 1.82 -19.26 -5.13
CA ASP A 253 3.12 -18.88 -5.65
C ASP A 253 3.92 -18.02 -4.65
N ILE A 254 3.28 -17.05 -3.97
CA ILE A 254 3.97 -16.18 -3.00
C ILE A 254 4.26 -16.92 -1.69
N LEU A 255 3.35 -17.76 -1.17
CA LEU A 255 3.60 -18.53 0.05
C LEU A 255 4.65 -19.65 -0.17
N ALA A 256 4.92 -20.03 -1.41
CA ALA A 256 6.00 -20.97 -1.74
C ALA A 256 7.40 -20.32 -1.65
N LEU A 257 7.50 -18.99 -1.62
CA LEU A 257 8.77 -18.30 -1.51
C LEU A 257 9.41 -18.55 -0.14
N PRO A 258 10.71 -18.91 -0.07
CA PRO A 258 11.35 -19.35 1.17
C PRO A 258 11.44 -18.26 2.24
N GLY A 259 11.26 -16.98 1.90
CA GLY A 259 11.28 -15.85 2.83
C GLY A 259 9.90 -15.40 3.33
N ILE A 260 8.81 -16.05 2.91
CA ILE A 260 7.44 -15.64 3.24
C ILE A 260 6.78 -16.65 4.20
N SER A 261 6.20 -16.15 5.29
CA SER A 261 5.36 -16.94 6.22
C SER A 261 3.87 -16.59 6.14
N GLY A 262 3.51 -15.50 5.49
CA GLY A 262 2.11 -15.15 5.31
C GLY A 262 1.88 -14.19 4.16
N LEU A 263 0.62 -14.17 3.73
CA LEU A 263 0.13 -13.32 2.66
C LEU A 263 -1.14 -12.65 3.15
N ALA A 264 -1.18 -11.32 3.08
CA ALA A 264 -2.34 -10.54 3.45
C ALA A 264 -2.76 -9.60 2.31
N TYR A 265 -4.02 -9.22 2.33
CA TYR A 265 -4.65 -8.34 1.37
C TYR A 265 -5.11 -7.06 2.06
N ASP A 266 -4.64 -5.89 1.64
CA ASP A 266 -5.01 -4.63 2.27
C ASP A 266 -6.34 -4.08 1.71
N LEU A 267 -7.38 -4.14 2.56
CA LEU A 267 -8.76 -3.72 2.28
C LEU A 267 -9.01 -2.23 2.54
N THR A 268 -8.02 -1.51 3.05
CA THR A 268 -8.22 -0.19 3.65
C THR A 268 -8.70 0.84 2.62
N SER A 269 -9.51 1.83 3.01
CA SER A 269 -9.75 3.02 2.19
C SER A 269 -8.74 4.12 2.51
N LYS A 270 -8.58 5.07 1.59
CA LYS A 270 -7.92 6.35 1.88
C LYS A 270 -8.99 7.44 2.01
N PRO A 271 -9.21 8.04 3.20
CA PRO A 271 -8.65 7.70 4.54
C PRO A 271 -9.26 6.42 5.18
N PRO A 272 -8.69 5.84 6.27
CA PRO A 272 -7.57 6.36 7.09
C PRO A 272 -6.18 5.91 6.62
N GLY A 273 -6.08 4.94 5.70
CA GLY A 273 -4.81 4.51 5.14
C GLY A 273 -4.31 5.48 4.06
N THR A 274 -3.17 5.14 3.48
CA THR A 274 -2.62 5.77 2.28
C THR A 274 -2.42 4.73 1.17
N ILE A 275 -1.83 5.13 0.05
CA ILE A 275 -1.52 4.21 -1.06
C ILE A 275 -0.37 3.28 -0.66
N GLU A 276 0.76 3.85 -0.27
CA GLU A 276 1.96 3.12 0.16
C GLU A 276 1.89 2.80 1.67
N TRP A 277 2.85 2.05 2.20
CA TRP A 277 2.87 1.60 3.60
C TRP A 277 4.00 2.23 4.45
N GLU A 278 5.12 2.57 3.79
CA GLU A 278 6.39 3.12 4.28
C GLU A 278 7.06 2.37 5.44
#